data_AF-A0A380TMN8-F1
#
_entry.id   AF-A0A380TMN8-F1
#
_cell.length_a   1.000
_cell.length_b   1.000
_cell.length_c   1.000
_cell.angle_alpha   90.00
_cell.angle_beta   90.00
_cell.angle_gamma   90.00
#
_symmetry.space_group_name_H-M   'P 1'
#
loop_
_entity.id
_entity.type
_entity.pdbx_description
1 polymer ?
#
loop_
_entity_poly.entity_id
_entity_poly.type
_entity_poly.pdbx_seq_one_letter_code
_entity_poly.pdbx_strand_id
1 'polypeptide(L)'
;MLQALAPAHIIEAGLPSERLLAYIAVSKYADGLPLYRQATIYLRDSVVLSRSLMAQWMGHLGFELKILADYILEKIKAGERVFADETTLPTLMPGSGKTITA
;
A
#
# COMPACT_ATOMS: atom_id res chain seq x y z
N MET A 1 37.30 15.01 -2.82
CA MET A 1 36.09 15.23 -1.98
C MET A 1 35.30 13.93 -1.98
N LEU A 2 35.00 13.36 -0.82
CA LEU A 2 34.15 12.17 -0.71
C LEU A 2 32.71 12.65 -0.46
N GLN A 3 31.82 12.45 -1.44
CA GLN A 3 30.41 12.78 -1.29
C GLN A 3 29.72 11.71 -0.42
N ALA A 4 28.88 12.13 0.51
CA ALA A 4 28.10 11.21 1.33
C ALA A 4 27.13 10.38 0.45
N LEU A 5 26.92 9.12 0.80
CA LEU A 5 25.94 8.26 0.16
C LEU A 5 24.54 8.86 0.32
N ALA A 6 23.73 8.77 -0.73
CA ALA A 6 22.33 9.15 -0.64
C ALA A 6 21.62 8.29 0.42
N PRO A 7 20.64 8.84 1.16
CA PRO A 7 19.82 8.05 2.06
C PRO A 7 19.18 6.86 1.33
N ALA A 8 19.08 5.73 2.04
CA ALA A 8 18.35 4.58 1.51
C ALA A 8 16.87 4.95 1.36
N HIS A 9 16.29 4.57 0.23
CA HIS A 9 14.88 4.75 -0.07
C HIS A 9 14.20 3.40 -0.18
N ILE A 10 12.92 3.33 0.24
CA ILE A 10 12.13 2.10 0.10
C ILE A 10 12.09 1.66 -1.37
N ILE A 11 11.87 2.59 -2.29
CA ILE A 11 11.96 2.30 -3.73
C ILE A 11 13.28 2.87 -4.24
N GLU A 12 14.27 2.00 -4.42
CA GLU A 12 15.60 2.39 -4.90
C GLU A 12 15.52 3.10 -6.25
N ALA A 13 16.21 4.25 -6.35
CA ALA A 13 16.19 5.14 -7.53
C ALA A 13 14.77 5.54 -8.00
N GLY A 14 13.75 5.33 -7.17
CA GLY A 14 12.38 5.68 -7.44
C GLY A 14 12.10 7.16 -7.21
N LEU A 15 11.04 7.66 -7.85
CA LEU A 15 10.52 9.01 -7.60
C LEU A 15 9.94 9.23 -6.18
N PRO A 16 9.29 8.26 -5.51
CA PRO A 16 8.52 8.57 -4.32
C PRO A 16 9.40 8.62 -3.07
N SER A 17 9.16 9.63 -2.23
CA SER A 17 9.62 9.60 -0.84
C SER A 17 8.77 8.66 0.01
N GLU A 18 9.29 8.26 1.16
CA GLU A 18 8.60 7.43 2.16
C GLU A 18 7.31 8.11 2.63
N ARG A 19 7.31 9.45 2.71
CA ARG A 19 6.11 10.23 3.02
C ARG A 19 5.03 10.06 1.97
N LEU A 20 5.40 10.11 0.69
CA LEU A 20 4.45 9.92 -0.41
C LEU A 20 3.90 8.49 -0.41
N LEU A 21 4.76 7.49 -0.19
CA LEU A 21 4.37 6.09 -0.07
C LEU A 21 3.38 5.88 1.08
N ALA A 22 3.69 6.41 2.26
CA ALA A 22 2.83 6.33 3.44
C ALA A 22 1.47 6.99 3.18
N TYR A 23 1.45 8.18 2.58
CA TYR A 23 0.21 8.88 2.27
C TYR A 23 -0.67 8.09 1.29
N ILE A 24 -0.10 7.61 0.18
CA ILE A 24 -0.84 6.80 -0.81
C ILE A 24 -1.40 5.53 -0.16
N ALA A 25 -0.60 4.85 0.67
CA ALA A 25 -0.99 3.63 1.35
C ALA A 25 -2.12 3.86 2.36
N VAL A 26 -1.98 4.85 3.25
CA VAL A 26 -3.02 5.19 4.24
C VAL A 26 -4.31 5.61 3.52
N SER A 27 -4.23 6.51 2.56
CA SER A 27 -5.41 6.92 1.80
C SER A 27 -6.08 5.74 1.08
N LYS A 28 -5.31 4.80 0.53
CA LYS A 28 -5.86 3.63 -0.17
C LYS A 28 -6.52 2.64 0.78
N TYR A 29 -5.83 2.25 1.84
CA TYR A 29 -6.19 1.10 2.66
C TYR A 29 -6.95 1.47 3.93
N ALA A 30 -6.61 2.58 4.58
CA ALA A 30 -7.31 3.05 5.77
C ALA A 30 -8.54 3.91 5.39
N ASP A 31 -8.35 4.86 4.46
CA ASP A 31 -9.44 5.81 4.10
C ASP A 31 -10.30 5.33 2.92
N GLY A 32 -9.96 4.19 2.32
CA GLY A 32 -10.73 3.60 1.21
C GLY A 32 -10.70 4.41 -0.10
N LEU A 33 -9.71 5.28 -0.31
CA LEU A 33 -9.57 6.12 -1.50
C LEU A 33 -8.84 5.37 -2.63
N PRO A 34 -9.53 4.92 -3.69
CA PRO A 34 -8.92 4.08 -4.71
C PRO A 34 -7.84 4.82 -5.51
N LEU A 35 -6.83 4.09 -6.01
CA LEU A 35 -5.69 4.68 -6.71
C LEU A 35 -6.06 5.52 -7.93
N TYR A 36 -7.13 5.18 -8.67
CA TYR A 36 -7.57 6.01 -9.79
C TYR A 36 -8.10 7.37 -9.32
N ARG A 37 -8.74 7.43 -8.14
CA ARG A 37 -9.19 8.70 -7.53
C ARG A 37 -8.01 9.51 -7.03
N GLN A 38 -7.02 8.85 -6.41
CA GLN A 38 -5.79 9.52 -6.00
C GLN A 38 -5.07 10.14 -7.20
N ALA A 39 -5.01 9.44 -8.34
CA ALA A 39 -4.44 9.97 -9.58
C ALA A 39 -5.15 11.26 -10.03
N THR A 40 -6.48 11.28 -9.99
CA THR A 40 -7.26 12.49 -10.29
C THR A 40 -7.02 13.61 -9.28
N ILE A 41 -6.79 13.29 -8.00
CA ILE A 41 -6.48 14.29 -6.97
C ILE A 41 -5.13 14.95 -7.24
N TYR A 42 -4.07 14.17 -7.49
CA TYR A 42 -2.75 14.72 -7.84
C TYR A 42 -2.80 15.57 -9.13
N LEU A 43 -3.63 15.18 -10.10
CA LEU A 43 -3.80 15.95 -11.32
C LEU A 43 -4.37 17.35 -11.09
N ARG A 44 -5.09 17.60 -9.98
CA ARG A 44 -5.59 18.96 -9.63
C ARG A 44 -4.43 19.93 -9.39
N ASP A 45 -3.33 19.41 -8.87
CA ASP A 45 -2.10 20.17 -8.65
C ASP A 45 -1.13 20.01 -9.84
N SER A 46 -1.63 19.59 -11.01
CA SER A 46 -0.84 19.31 -12.22
C SER A 46 0.23 18.22 -12.05
N VAL A 47 0.11 17.37 -11.02
CA VAL A 47 1.01 16.24 -10.79
C VAL A 47 0.46 15.01 -11.50
N VAL A 48 1.11 14.60 -12.59
CA VAL A 48 0.72 13.40 -13.34
C VAL A 48 1.28 12.16 -12.66
N LEU A 49 0.43 11.49 -11.88
CA LEU A 49 0.78 10.24 -11.22
C LEU A 49 -0.16 9.11 -11.67
N SER A 50 0.36 8.15 -12.44
CA SER A 50 -0.47 7.10 -13.03
C SER A 50 -0.91 6.06 -12.00
N ARG A 51 -2.11 5.49 -12.20
CA ARG A 51 -2.63 4.40 -11.38
C ARG A 51 -1.68 3.20 -11.34
N SER A 52 -1.10 2.84 -12.48
CA SER A 52 -0.20 1.69 -12.60
C SER A 52 1.10 1.90 -11.82
N LEU A 53 1.64 3.12 -11.86
CA LEU A 53 2.85 3.46 -11.11
C LEU A 53 2.60 3.38 -9.60
N MET A 54 1.50 3.97 -9.11
CA MET A 54 1.12 3.82 -7.71
C MET A 54 0.86 2.36 -7.32
N ALA A 55 0.24 1.57 -8.20
CA ALA A 55 0.00 0.16 -7.94
C ALA A 55 1.31 -0.62 -7.79
N GLN A 56 2.30 -0.36 -8.64
CA GLN A 56 3.63 -0.95 -8.53
C GLN A 56 4.30 -0.57 -7.21
N TRP A 57 4.23 0.70 -6.81
CA TRP A 57 4.76 1.16 -5.52
C TRP A 57 4.08 0.50 -4.32
N MET A 58 2.75 0.35 -4.36
CA MET A 58 2.01 -0.34 -3.29
C MET A 58 2.35 -1.83 -3.22
N GLY A 59 2.60 -2.47 -4.37
CA GLY A 59 3.11 -3.84 -4.40
C GLY A 59 4.45 -3.97 -3.70
N HIS A 60 5.41 -3.11 -4.04
CA HIS A 60 6.74 -3.11 -3.41
C HIS A 60 6.68 -2.80 -1.91
N LEU A 61 5.96 -1.75 -1.52
CA LEU A 61 5.75 -1.38 -0.13
C LEU A 61 5.13 -2.52 0.69
N GLY A 62 4.21 -3.29 0.09
CA GLY A 62 3.62 -4.46 0.73
C GLY A 62 4.64 -5.53 1.11
N PHE A 63 5.69 -5.75 0.30
CA PHE A 63 6.77 -6.68 0.63
C PHE A 63 7.63 -6.16 1.80
N GLU A 64 7.99 -4.88 1.77
CA GLU A 64 8.82 -4.26 2.82
C GLU A 64 8.10 -4.24 4.18
N LEU A 65 6.79 -4.01 4.19
CA LEU A 65 5.99 -3.98 5.42
C LEU A 65 5.65 -5.38 5.97
N LYS A 66 6.06 -6.46 5.29
CA LYS A 66 5.77 -7.84 5.73
C LYS A 66 6.27 -8.11 7.15
N ILE A 67 7.46 -7.61 7.50
CA ILE A 67 8.03 -7.80 8.84
C ILE A 67 7.13 -7.23 9.94
N LEU A 68 6.47 -6.09 9.68
CA LEU A 68 5.54 -5.49 10.63
C LEU A 68 4.25 -6.29 10.72
N ALA A 69 3.73 -6.76 9.58
CA ALA A 69 2.54 -7.62 9.56
C ALA A 69 2.77 -8.93 10.34
N ASP A 70 3.92 -9.57 10.13
CA ASP A 70 4.31 -10.80 10.82
C ASP A 70 4.46 -10.55 12.33
N TYR A 71 5.12 -9.46 12.72
CA TYR A 71 5.27 -9.08 14.13
C TYR A 71 3.91 -8.82 14.81
N ILE A 72 3.04 -8.04 14.17
CA ILE A 72 1.69 -7.76 14.69
C ILE A 72 0.91 -9.06 14.87
N LEU A 73 0.97 -9.96 13.89
CA LEU A 73 0.32 -11.26 13.96
C LEU A 73 0.86 -12.11 15.11
N GLU A 74 2.19 -12.13 15.32
CA GLU A 74 2.81 -12.81 16.46
C GLU A 74 2.26 -12.26 17.79
N LYS A 75 2.17 -10.94 17.93
CA LYS A 75 1.63 -10.29 19.15
C LYS A 75 0.16 -10.59 19.37
N ILE A 76 -0.66 -10.60 18.32
CA ILE A 76 -2.06 -11.00 18.42
C ILE A 76 -2.17 -12.44 18.92
N LYS A 77 -1.37 -13.35 18.37
CA LYS A 77 -1.36 -14.77 18.76
C LYS A 77 -0.89 -15.04 20.19
N ALA A 78 -0.11 -14.13 20.76
CA ALA A 78 0.36 -14.23 22.15
C ALA A 78 -0.69 -13.78 23.19
N GLY A 79 -1.82 -13.21 22.76
CA GLY A 79 -2.90 -12.82 23.65
C GLY A 79 -3.60 -14.03 24.29
N GLU A 80 -4.07 -13.87 25.54
CA GLU A 80 -4.85 -14.90 26.25
C GLU A 80 -6.13 -15.28 25.48
N ARG A 81 -6.70 -14.32 24.75
CA ARG A 81 -7.88 -14.50 23.91
C ARG A 81 -7.70 -13.74 22.60
N VAL A 82 -8.11 -14.35 21.50
CA VAL A 82 -8.11 -13.75 20.16
C VAL A 82 -9.54 -13.63 19.69
N PHE A 83 -9.96 -12.40 19.36
CA PHE A 83 -11.24 -12.13 18.72
C PHE A 83 -11.04 -12.06 17.21
N ALA A 84 -11.84 -12.81 16.47
CA ALA A 84 -11.86 -12.77 15.01
C ALA A 84 -13.26 -12.37 14.56
N ASP A 85 -13.32 -11.45 13.61
CA ASP A 85 -14.55 -11.07 12.92
C ASP A 85 -14.41 -11.46 11.45
N GLU A 86 -15.46 -12.07 10.90
CA GLU A 86 -15.50 -12.50 9.50
C GLU A 86 -16.06 -11.35 8.64
N THR A 87 -15.26 -10.30 8.47
CA THR A 87 -15.58 -9.26 7.49
C THR A 87 -15.21 -9.75 6.09
N THR A 88 -16.22 -10.05 5.28
CA THR A 88 -16.01 -10.44 3.88
C THR A 88 -15.73 -9.22 3.00
N LEU A 89 -14.85 -9.38 2.01
CA LEU A 89 -14.55 -8.35 1.00
C LEU A 89 -14.80 -8.91 -0.40
N PRO A 90 -15.52 -8.17 -1.27
CA PRO A 90 -15.73 -8.59 -2.65
C PRO A 90 -14.39 -8.56 -3.39
N THR A 91 -13.96 -9.72 -3.88
CA THR A 91 -12.74 -9.88 -4.68
C THR A 91 -13.11 -10.09 -6.14
N LEU A 92 -12.24 -9.68 -7.06
CA LEU A 92 -12.46 -9.94 -8.48
C LEU A 92 -12.27 -11.43 -8.75
N MET A 93 -13.22 -12.05 -9.45
CA MET A 93 -13.07 -13.38 -10.00
C MET A 93 -12.31 -13.26 -11.34
N PRO A 94 -11.05 -13.74 -11.44
CA PRO A 94 -10.27 -13.61 -12.65
C PRO A 94 -10.98 -14.25 -13.85
N GLY A 95 -11.03 -13.54 -14.97
CA GLY A 95 -11.60 -14.03 -16.22
C GLY A 95 -13.12 -13.92 -16.39
N SER A 96 -13.90 -13.65 -15.32
CA SER A 96 -15.37 -13.57 -15.44
C SER A 96 -15.93 -12.14 -15.45
N GLY A 97 -15.11 -11.14 -15.09
CA GLY A 97 -15.54 -9.75 -14.93
C GLY A 97 -16.52 -9.53 -13.76
N LYS A 98 -16.77 -10.55 -12.95
CA LYS A 98 -17.65 -10.51 -11.78
C LYS A 98 -16.83 -10.51 -10.49
N THR A 99 -17.44 -10.05 -9.40
CA THR A 99 -16.88 -10.19 -8.06
C THR A 99 -17.35 -11.49 -7.42
N ILE A 100 -16.48 -12.16 -6.68
CA ILE A 100 -16.81 -13.22 -5.74
C ILE A 100 -16.62 -12.70 -4.31
N THR A 101 -17.56 -13.00 -3.43
CA THR A 101 -17.37 -12.78 -2.00
C THR A 101 -16.50 -13.92 -1.49
N ALA A 102 -15.32 -13.58 -0.98
CA ALA A 102 -14.44 -14.52 -0.29
C ALA A 102 -14.94 -14.74 1.13
#